data_AF-A0A7C0XXZ6-F1
#
_entry.id   AF-A0A7C0XXZ6-F1
#
_cell.length_a   1.000
_cell.length_b   1.000
_cell.length_c   1.000
_cell.angle_alpha   90.00
_cell.angle_beta   90.00
_cell.angle_gamma   90.00
#
_symmetry.space_group_name_H-M   'P 1'
#
loop_
_entity.id
_entity.type
_entity.pdbx_description
1 polymer ?
#
loop_
_entity_poly.entity_id
_entity_poly.type
_entity_poly.pdbx_seq_one_letter_code
_entity_poly.pdbx_strand_id
1 'polypeptide(L)'
;MKEETVRTMPNTMQVVCFLEEVGADAREYVGGKAYTLARLLQAGFPVPPGFVVTTTAYRAFLAANLTANDPMDDDRRRAVFWEGRMPSELIAAFRLAYRALGPGGPVAVRSS
;
A
#
# COMPACT_ATOMS: atom_id res chain seq x y z
N MET A 1 17.34 35.10 6.24
CA MET A 1 16.42 35.33 5.12
C MET A 1 15.53 34.11 5.05
N LYS A 2 14.28 34.28 5.46
CA LYS A 2 13.28 33.21 5.60
C LYS A 2 12.61 33.04 4.25
N GLU A 3 12.63 31.84 3.69
CA GLU A 3 11.56 31.41 2.78
C GLU A 3 10.99 30.11 3.34
N GLU A 4 9.93 30.35 4.08
CA GLU A 4 8.96 29.42 4.61
C GLU A 4 8.04 29.05 3.45
N THR A 5 8.02 27.77 3.07
CA THR A 5 6.94 27.21 2.26
C THR A 5 6.54 25.88 2.88
N VAL A 6 5.67 25.97 3.87
CA VAL A 6 4.93 24.83 4.41
C VAL A 6 3.45 25.06 4.05
N ARG A 7 2.77 23.94 3.69
CA ARG A 7 1.32 23.73 3.48
C ARG A 7 0.78 24.08 2.08
N THR A 8 0.08 23.23 1.33
CA THR A 8 -0.57 21.92 1.61
C THR A 8 -0.88 21.27 0.27
N MET A 9 -0.32 20.09 -0.02
CA MET A 9 -1.03 19.11 -0.85
C MET A 9 -1.52 18.05 0.14
N PRO A 10 -2.82 17.71 0.22
CA PRO A 10 -3.24 16.60 1.04
C PRO A 10 -2.47 15.37 0.57
N ASN A 11 -1.76 14.77 1.51
CA ASN A 11 -0.96 13.56 1.41
C ASN A 11 -1.62 12.54 0.46
N THR A 12 -1.22 12.57 -0.82
CA THR A 12 -1.47 11.50 -1.78
C THR A 12 -0.44 10.41 -1.45
N MET A 13 -0.67 9.84 -0.28
CA MET A 13 0.18 8.97 0.51
C MET A 13 0.52 7.73 -0.32
N GLN A 14 1.81 7.41 -0.44
CA GLN A 14 2.35 6.29 -1.22
C GLN A 14 1.47 5.02 -1.12
N VAL A 15 0.82 4.64 -2.22
CA VAL A 15 -0.03 3.42 -2.31
C VAL A 15 0.80 2.13 -2.31
N VAL A 16 2.11 2.26 -2.51
CA VAL A 16 3.11 1.21 -2.40
C VAL A 16 4.26 1.72 -1.53
N CYS A 17 4.79 0.87 -0.66
CA CYS A 17 6.01 1.15 0.10
C CYS A 17 6.96 -0.05 -0.02
N PHE A 18 8.19 0.15 -0.49
CA PHE A 18 9.17 -0.93 -0.54
C PHE A 18 9.65 -1.28 0.88
N LEU A 19 9.95 -2.56 1.14
CA LEU A 19 10.39 -3.00 2.48
C LEU A 19 11.62 -2.25 2.98
N GLU A 20 12.53 -1.87 2.08
CA GLU A 20 13.73 -1.08 2.38
C GLU A 20 13.41 0.37 2.82
N GLU A 21 12.27 0.92 2.39
CA GLU A 21 11.84 2.30 2.67
C GLU A 21 10.95 2.41 3.91
N VAL A 22 10.59 1.28 4.55
CA VAL A 22 9.70 1.28 5.71
C VAL A 22 10.41 1.90 6.93
N GLY A 23 10.05 3.15 7.20
CA GLY A 23 10.49 3.92 8.38
C GLY A 23 9.82 3.51 9.68
N ALA A 24 10.22 4.16 10.79
CA ALA A 24 9.69 3.89 12.13
C ALA A 24 8.17 4.16 12.25
N ASP A 25 7.70 5.21 11.59
CA ASP A 25 6.29 5.65 11.65
C ASP A 25 5.39 4.92 10.64
N ALA A 26 5.93 3.93 9.91
CA ALA A 26 5.23 3.29 8.82
C ALA A 26 4.20 2.23 9.26
N ARG A 27 4.28 1.78 10.51
CA ARG A 27 3.52 0.62 11.02
C ARG A 27 2.01 0.73 10.79
N GLU A 28 1.45 1.93 10.92
CA GLU A 28 0.02 2.17 10.75
C GLU A 28 -0.48 1.90 9.32
N TYR A 29 0.35 2.16 8.31
CA TYR A 29 -0.05 2.02 6.92
C TYR A 29 0.54 0.82 6.18
N VAL A 30 1.53 0.13 6.76
CA VAL A 30 2.10 -1.11 6.20
C VAL A 30 1.64 -2.38 6.93
N GLY A 31 1.14 -2.26 8.16
CA GLY A 31 0.75 -3.41 9.00
C GLY A 31 1.91 -4.03 9.78
N GLY A 32 1.57 -4.89 10.74
CA GLY A 32 2.55 -5.42 11.71
C GLY A 32 3.57 -6.41 11.12
N LYS A 33 3.17 -7.23 10.15
CA LYS A 33 4.05 -8.23 9.53
C LYS A 33 5.06 -7.56 8.60
N ALA A 34 4.59 -6.67 7.74
CA ALA A 34 5.47 -5.93 6.83
C ALA A 34 6.47 -5.05 7.61
N TYR A 35 6.00 -4.36 8.66
CA TYR A 35 6.87 -3.60 9.55
C TYR A 35 7.97 -4.47 10.18
N THR A 36 7.60 -5.67 10.65
CA THR A 36 8.57 -6.62 11.23
C THR A 36 9.58 -7.12 10.20
N LEU A 37 9.15 -7.46 8.98
CA LEU A 37 10.05 -7.86 7.89
C LEU A 37 11.04 -6.75 7.53
N ALA A 38 10.58 -5.50 7.47
CA ALA A 38 11.45 -4.37 7.21
C ALA A 38 12.49 -4.15 8.33
N ARG A 39 12.10 -4.33 9.60
CA ARG A 39 13.06 -4.29 10.73
C ARG A 39 14.12 -5.39 10.60
N LEU A 40 13.73 -6.60 10.21
CA LEU A 40 14.67 -7.70 9.97
C LEU A 40 15.63 -7.38 8.83
N LEU A 41 15.12 -6.86 7.71
CA LEU A 41 15.92 -6.41 6.57
C LEU A 41 16.96 -5.36 7.00
N GLN A 42 16.54 -4.35 7.75
CA GLN A 42 17.42 -3.29 8.25
C GLN A 42 18.43 -3.77 9.30
N ALA A 43 18.11 -4.84 10.03
CA ALA A 43 19.05 -5.54 10.91
C ALA A 43 20.03 -6.45 10.16
N GLY A 44 19.99 -6.50 8.82
CA GLY A 44 20.91 -7.28 7.99
C GLY A 44 20.55 -8.75 7.84
N PHE A 45 19.35 -9.16 8.26
CA PHE A 45 18.85 -10.51 8.01
C PHE A 45 18.48 -10.68 6.52
N PRO A 46 18.64 -11.89 5.96
CA PRO A 46 18.26 -12.16 4.57
C PRO A 46 16.73 -12.16 4.43
N VAL A 47 16.20 -11.00 4.01
CA VAL A 47 14.77 -10.83 3.68
C VAL A 47 14.67 -10.64 2.16
N PRO A 48 13.84 -11.43 1.45
CA PRO A 48 13.65 -11.23 0.01
C PRO A 48 13.13 -9.82 -0.30
N PRO A 49 13.55 -9.21 -1.43
CA PRO A 49 12.98 -7.95 -1.89
C PRO A 49 11.46 -8.03 -2.00
N GLY A 50 10.79 -6.95 -1.61
CA GLY A 50 9.34 -6.91 -1.60
C GLY A 50 8.82 -5.50 -1.35
N PHE A 51 7.52 -5.34 -1.57
CA PHE A 51 6.80 -4.11 -1.29
C PHE A 51 5.46 -4.40 -0.63
N VAL A 52 4.88 -3.37 -0.03
CA VAL A 52 3.62 -3.42 0.69
C VAL A 52 2.59 -2.62 -0.09
N VAL A 53 1.42 -3.20 -0.33
CA VAL A 53 0.22 -2.46 -0.72
C VAL A 53 -0.32 -1.79 0.53
N THR A 54 -0.22 -0.47 0.61
CA THR A 54 -0.47 0.25 1.87
C THR A 54 -1.96 0.35 2.18
N THR A 55 -2.30 0.67 3.43
CA THR A 55 -3.69 0.96 3.83
C THR A 55 -4.26 2.16 3.07
N THR A 56 -3.43 3.04 2.53
CA THR A 56 -3.88 4.11 1.63
C THR A 56 -4.39 3.57 0.31
N ALA A 57 -3.72 2.57 -0.28
CA ALA A 57 -4.20 1.93 -1.50
C ALA A 57 -5.54 1.24 -1.27
N TYR A 58 -5.70 0.59 -0.11
CA TYR A 58 -6.96 0.01 0.31
C TYR A 58 -8.08 1.07 0.45
N ARG A 59 -7.81 2.20 1.12
CA ARG A 59 -8.76 3.31 1.23
C ARG A 59 -9.12 3.91 -0.14
N ALA A 60 -8.15 4.05 -1.04
CA ALA A 60 -8.38 4.54 -2.41
C ALA A 60 -9.26 3.57 -3.22
N PHE A 61 -9.04 2.25 -3.10
CA PHE A 61 -9.90 1.24 -3.71
C PHE A 61 -11.34 1.33 -3.18
N LEU A 62 -11.51 1.44 -1.85
CA LEU A 62 -12.83 1.59 -1.27
C LEU A 62 -13.52 2.88 -1.73
N ALA A 63 -12.83 4.02 -1.72
CA ALA A 63 -13.39 5.30 -2.16
C ALA A 63 -13.82 5.30 -3.64
N ALA A 64 -13.19 4.49 -4.48
CA ALA A 64 -13.55 4.36 -5.89
C ALA A 64 -14.76 3.43 -6.14
N ASN A 65 -15.12 2.58 -5.17
CA ASN A 65 -16.13 1.53 -5.34
C ASN A 65 -17.29 1.61 -4.34
N LEU A 66 -17.15 2.42 -3.29
CA LEU A 66 -18.15 2.70 -2.28
C LEU A 66 -18.46 4.19 -2.24
N THR A 67 -19.72 4.47 -2.04
CA THR A 67 -20.27 5.79 -1.72
C THR A 67 -20.69 5.82 -0.26
N ALA A 68 -20.86 7.03 0.30
CA ALA A 68 -21.31 7.20 1.68
C ALA A 68 -22.71 6.58 1.96
N ASN A 69 -23.49 6.30 0.91
CA ASN A 69 -24.84 5.76 1.00
C ASN A 69 -24.90 4.23 0.82
N ASP A 70 -23.76 3.58 0.55
CA ASP A 70 -23.75 2.13 0.41
C ASP A 70 -24.07 1.44 1.74
N PRO A 71 -24.95 0.41 1.74
CA PRO A 71 -25.22 -0.35 2.93
C PRO A 71 -23.95 -1.03 3.41
N MET A 72 -23.64 -0.84 4.69
CA MET A 72 -22.40 -1.31 5.29
C MET A 72 -22.57 -2.70 5.91
N ASP A 73 -23.17 -3.63 5.15
CA ASP A 73 -23.31 -5.03 5.52
C ASP A 73 -22.21 -5.91 4.87
N ASP A 74 -22.06 -7.14 5.37
CA ASP A 74 -21.00 -8.04 4.93
C ASP A 74 -21.15 -8.51 3.49
N ASP A 75 -22.38 -8.58 2.97
CA ASP A 75 -22.67 -8.97 1.60
C ASP A 75 -22.20 -7.89 0.63
N ARG A 76 -22.53 -6.62 0.90
CA ARG A 76 -22.07 -5.48 0.10
C ARG A 76 -20.56 -5.35 0.15
N ARG A 77 -19.93 -5.51 1.32
CA ARG A 77 -18.46 -5.50 1.44
C ARG A 77 -17.82 -6.56 0.55
N ARG A 78 -18.31 -7.79 0.58
CA ARG A 78 -17.79 -8.88 -0.28
C ARG A 78 -18.00 -8.58 -1.76
N ALA A 79 -19.18 -8.11 -2.15
CA ALA A 79 -19.47 -7.74 -3.54
C ALA A 79 -18.51 -6.67 -4.05
N VAL A 80 -18.21 -5.64 -3.24
CA VAL A 80 -17.25 -4.59 -3.62
C VAL A 80 -15.86 -5.15 -3.88
N PHE A 81 -15.37 -6.09 -3.07
CA PHE A 81 -14.07 -6.70 -3.33
C PHE A 81 -14.05 -7.60 -4.56
N TRP A 82 -15.17 -8.26 -4.88
CA TRP A 82 -15.27 -9.18 -6.00
C TRP A 82 -15.51 -8.47 -7.35
N GLU A 83 -16.36 -7.44 -7.35
CA GLU A 83 -16.85 -6.76 -8.55
C GLU A 83 -16.26 -5.35 -8.72
N GLY A 84 -15.62 -4.82 -7.67
CA GLY A 84 -15.05 -3.48 -7.67
C GLY A 84 -14.01 -3.31 -8.76
N ARG A 85 -14.08 -2.16 -9.43
CA ARG A 85 -13.07 -1.77 -10.42
C ARG A 85 -11.84 -1.26 -9.70
N MET A 86 -10.68 -1.85 -10.01
CA MET A 86 -9.41 -1.34 -9.54
C MET A 86 -9.09 -0.02 -10.25
N PRO A 87 -8.87 1.10 -9.53
CA PRO A 87 -8.43 2.35 -10.13
C PRO A 87 -7.16 2.17 -10.96
N SER A 88 -7.10 2.82 -12.12
CA SER A 88 -6.01 2.65 -13.09
C SER A 88 -4.64 3.05 -12.51
N GLU A 89 -4.64 4.02 -11.62
CA GLU A 89 -3.50 4.56 -10.89
C GLU A 89 -2.91 3.51 -9.93
N LEU A 90 -3.78 2.75 -9.24
CA LEU A 90 -3.34 1.64 -8.38
C LEU A 90 -2.73 0.52 -9.21
N ILE A 91 -3.36 0.15 -10.33
CA ILE A 91 -2.81 -0.85 -11.26
C ILE A 91 -1.43 -0.43 -11.75
N ALA A 92 -1.27 0.83 -12.17
CA ALA A 92 -0.01 1.36 -12.66
C ALA A 92 1.07 1.30 -11.57
N ALA A 93 0.76 1.76 -10.35
CA ALA A 93 1.68 1.72 -9.21
C ALA A 93 2.11 0.28 -8.85
N PHE A 94 1.17 -0.66 -8.76
CA PHE A 94 1.47 -2.05 -8.45
C PHE A 94 2.30 -2.74 -9.53
N ARG A 95 2.00 -2.48 -10.81
CA ARG A 95 2.80 -3.00 -11.94
C ARG A 95 4.21 -2.46 -11.94
N LEU A 96 4.38 -1.17 -11.68
CA LEU A 96 5.69 -0.54 -11.59
C LEU A 96 6.50 -1.15 -10.44
N ALA A 97 5.90 -1.28 -9.26
CA ALA A 97 6.55 -1.87 -8.09
C ALA A 97 6.91 -3.34 -8.31
N TYR A 98 6.00 -4.13 -8.90
CA TYR A 98 6.25 -5.53 -9.23
C TYR A 98 7.42 -5.68 -10.21
N ARG A 99 7.51 -4.85 -11.24
CA ARG A 99 8.64 -4.84 -12.18
C ARG A 99 9.95 -4.44 -11.53
N ALA A 100 9.92 -3.54 -10.55
CA ALA A 100 11.11 -3.11 -9.83
C ALA A 100 11.73 -4.21 -8.96
N LEU A 101 10.99 -5.27 -8.62
CA LEU A 101 11.53 -6.45 -7.93
C LEU A 101 12.53 -7.25 -8.79
N GLY A 102 12.66 -6.94 -10.08
CA GLY A 102 13.66 -7.52 -10.97
C GLY A 102 13.09 -8.56 -11.95
N PRO A 103 13.96 -9.33 -12.65
CA PRO A 103 13.64 -10.12 -13.84
C PRO A 103 12.71 -11.35 -13.66
N GLY A 104 11.91 -11.37 -12.60
CA GLY A 104 10.72 -12.21 -12.54
C GLY A 104 10.91 -13.55 -11.84
N GLY A 105 10.00 -13.82 -10.93
CA GLY A 105 9.77 -15.09 -10.24
C GLY A 105 8.41 -15.03 -9.54
N PRO A 106 7.84 -16.17 -9.13
CA PRO A 106 6.62 -16.17 -8.34
C PRO A 106 6.82 -15.36 -7.05
N VAL A 107 5.82 -14.55 -6.69
CA VAL A 107 5.81 -13.78 -5.45
C VAL A 107 4.79 -14.36 -4.47
N ALA A 108 5.06 -14.23 -3.18
CA ALA A 108 4.09 -14.53 -2.14
C ALA A 108 3.22 -13.29 -1.86
N VAL A 109 1.90 -13.44 -1.94
CA VAL A 109 0.94 -12.41 -1.51
C VAL A 109 0.44 -12.78 -0.12
N ARG A 110 0.64 -11.88 0.86
CA ARG A 110 0.27 -12.13 2.27
C ARG A 110 -0.46 -10.92 2.83
N SER A 111 -1.55 -11.17 3.57
CA SER A 111 -2.17 -10.13 4.39
C SER A 111 -1.23 -9.75 5.54
N SER A 112 -1.06 -8.45 5.78
CA SER A 112 -0.28 -7.93 6.90
C SER A 112 -1.18 -7.28 7.94
#